data_AF-I7LKI1-F1
#
_entry.id   AF-I7LKI1-F1
#
_cell.length_a   1.000
_cell.length_b   1.000
_cell.length_c   1.000
_cell.angle_alpha   90.00
_cell.angle_beta   90.00
_cell.angle_gamma   90.00
#
_symmetry.space_group_name_H-M   'P 1'
#
loop_
_entity.id
_entity.type
_entity.pdbx_description
1 polymer ?
#
loop_
_entity_poly.entity_id
_entity_poly.type
_entity_poly.pdbx_seq_one_letter_code
_entity_poly.pdbx_strand_id
1 'polypeptide(L)'
;MGQKTLTNNKEEFNKKMIKLMKEYGYKDLAKALEKGDYKSMDEFMNNISDEGYKNMKEIIRGSAYESMTKIMESISKEDMIQMHNAMGGEEACHGDNGNYNNMMNLN
;
A
#
# COMPACT_ATOMS: atom_id res chain seq x y z
N MET A 1 -6.76 -4.92 -33.86
CA MET A 1 -5.99 -5.32 -32.66
C MET A 1 -5.87 -4.07 -31.78
N GLY A 2 -6.85 -3.88 -30.89
CA GLY A 2 -6.96 -2.66 -30.07
C GLY A 2 -6.17 -2.80 -28.78
N GLN A 3 -5.50 -1.71 -28.40
CA GLN A 3 -4.72 -1.58 -27.17
C GLN A 3 -5.56 -2.01 -25.95
N LYS A 4 -5.24 -3.17 -25.35
CA LYS A 4 -5.79 -3.62 -24.06
C LYS A 4 -4.67 -4.21 -23.21
N THR A 5 -3.69 -3.39 -22.89
CA THR A 5 -2.58 -3.76 -22.01
C THR A 5 -2.27 -2.52 -21.19
N LEU A 6 -2.69 -2.51 -19.92
CA LEU A 6 -2.17 -1.73 -18.76
C LEU A 6 -3.23 -1.63 -17.64
N THR A 7 -4.54 -1.61 -17.95
CA THR A 7 -5.62 -1.47 -16.95
C THR A 7 -6.03 -2.77 -16.25
N ASN A 8 -5.89 -3.93 -16.90
CA ASN A 8 -6.31 -5.21 -16.32
C ASN A 8 -5.51 -5.66 -15.07
N ASN A 9 -4.27 -5.19 -14.90
CA ASN A 9 -3.43 -5.65 -13.77
C ASN A 9 -3.75 -4.94 -12.44
N LYS A 10 -4.09 -3.64 -12.47
CA LYS A 10 -4.36 -2.87 -11.23
C LYS A 10 -5.69 -3.28 -10.59
N GLU A 11 -6.71 -3.51 -11.40
CA GLU A 11 -8.04 -3.91 -10.91
C GLU A 11 -8.03 -5.33 -10.33
N GLU A 12 -7.39 -6.27 -11.03
CA GLU A 12 -7.23 -7.65 -10.55
C GLU A 12 -6.32 -7.71 -9.31
N PHE A 13 -5.29 -6.86 -9.24
CA PHE A 13 -4.47 -6.67 -8.05
C PHE A 13 -5.31 -6.18 -6.86
N ASN A 14 -6.08 -5.11 -7.04
CA ASN A 14 -6.93 -4.56 -5.99
C ASN A 14 -7.91 -5.63 -5.50
N LYS A 15 -8.55 -6.38 -6.40
CA LYS A 15 -9.45 -7.49 -6.04
C LYS A 15 -8.73 -8.57 -5.21
N LYS A 16 -7.51 -8.95 -5.58
CA LYS A 16 -6.71 -9.92 -4.81
C LYS A 16 -6.32 -9.39 -3.43
N MET A 17 -5.87 -8.13 -3.35
CA MET A 17 -5.56 -7.46 -2.07
C MET A 17 -6.79 -7.41 -1.18
N ILE A 18 -7.93 -6.94 -1.68
CA ILE A 18 -9.20 -6.87 -0.96
C ILE A 18 -9.61 -8.25 -0.45
N LYS A 19 -9.45 -9.29 -1.28
CA LYS A 19 -9.76 -10.67 -0.89
C LYS A 19 -8.86 -11.14 0.25
N LEU A 20 -7.55 -11.01 0.10
CA LEU A 20 -6.58 -11.42 1.12
C LEU A 20 -6.77 -10.63 2.42
N MET A 21 -6.98 -9.31 2.34
CA MET A 21 -7.31 -8.49 3.51
C MET A 21 -8.55 -8.99 4.24
N LYS A 22 -9.62 -9.36 3.50
CA LYS A 22 -10.83 -9.96 4.09
C LYS A 22 -10.54 -11.32 4.74
N GLU A 23 -9.69 -12.14 4.13
CA GLU A 23 -9.28 -13.47 4.67
C GLU A 23 -8.46 -13.35 5.96
N TYR A 24 -7.57 -12.35 6.04
CA TYR A 24 -6.76 -12.07 7.24
C TYR A 24 -7.49 -11.24 8.30
N GLY A 25 -8.77 -10.89 8.08
CA GLY A 25 -9.59 -10.15 9.05
C GLY A 25 -9.57 -8.63 8.92
N TYR A 26 -8.81 -8.05 8.00
CA TYR A 26 -8.75 -6.61 7.69
C TYR A 26 -9.92 -6.15 6.81
N LYS A 27 -11.16 -6.43 7.23
CA LYS A 27 -12.36 -6.10 6.45
C LYS A 27 -12.54 -4.59 6.27
N ASP A 28 -12.20 -3.81 7.29
CA ASP A 28 -12.32 -2.34 7.23
C ASP A 28 -11.29 -1.74 6.28
N LEU A 29 -10.05 -2.24 6.30
CA LEU A 29 -9.01 -1.85 5.34
C LEU A 29 -9.38 -2.26 3.91
N ALA A 30 -9.96 -3.45 3.73
CA ALA A 30 -10.43 -3.92 2.43
C ALA A 30 -11.52 -3.01 1.87
N LYS A 31 -12.47 -2.58 2.72
CA LYS A 31 -13.50 -1.59 2.35
C LYS A 31 -12.90 -0.22 2.06
N ALA A 32 -11.90 0.20 2.82
CA ALA A 32 -11.19 1.44 2.59
C ALA A 32 -10.54 1.43 1.21
N LEU A 33 -9.84 0.35 0.86
CA LEU A 33 -9.26 0.15 -0.47
C LEU A 33 -10.33 0.08 -1.59
N GLU A 34 -11.47 -0.58 -1.35
CA GLU A 34 -12.61 -0.61 -2.29
C GLU A 34 -13.19 0.78 -2.56
N LYS A 35 -13.23 1.64 -1.53
CA LYS A 35 -13.77 2.99 -1.61
C LYS A 35 -12.75 4.05 -2.01
N GLY A 36 -11.46 3.70 -2.06
CA GLY A 36 -10.38 4.68 -2.16
C GLY A 36 -10.30 5.60 -0.93
N ASP A 37 -10.68 5.10 0.25
CA ASP A 37 -10.56 5.80 1.52
C ASP A 37 -9.12 5.70 2.04
N TYR A 38 -8.25 6.52 1.47
CA TYR A 38 -6.83 6.55 1.79
C TYR A 38 -6.54 7.05 3.20
N LYS A 39 -7.43 7.87 3.78
CA LYS A 39 -7.30 8.33 5.16
C LYS A 39 -7.39 7.16 6.15
N SER A 40 -8.40 6.29 5.98
CA SER A 40 -8.52 5.07 6.78
C SER A 40 -7.32 4.13 6.58
N MET A 41 -6.72 4.11 5.38
CA MET A 41 -5.51 3.32 5.12
C MET A 41 -4.26 3.92 5.78
N ASP A 42 -4.14 5.25 5.79
CA ASP A 42 -3.06 5.99 6.44
C ASP A 42 -3.09 5.81 7.95
N GLU A 43 -4.25 6.01 8.57
CA GLU A 43 -4.44 5.80 10.02
C GLU A 43 -4.14 4.35 10.42
N PHE A 44 -4.53 3.38 9.57
CA PHE A 44 -4.20 1.96 9.79
C PHE A 44 -2.69 1.72 9.75
N MET A 45 -1.98 2.26 8.76
CA MET A 45 -0.52 2.08 8.63
C MET A 45 0.21 2.72 9.81
N ASN A 46 -0.18 3.93 10.19
CA ASN A 46 0.41 4.65 11.32
C ASN A 46 0.16 3.96 12.68
N ASN A 47 -0.92 3.18 12.81
CA ASN A 47 -1.27 2.45 14.04
C ASN A 47 -1.11 0.92 13.91
N ILE A 48 -0.38 0.44 12.91
CA ILE A 48 -0.28 -1.01 12.66
C ILE A 48 0.48 -1.70 13.80
N SER A 49 -0.06 -2.80 14.31
CA SER A 49 0.63 -3.65 15.28
C SER A 49 1.70 -4.51 14.58
N ASP A 50 2.65 -5.08 15.32
CA ASP A 50 3.68 -5.95 14.74
C ASP A 50 3.08 -7.20 14.09
N GLU A 51 2.02 -7.76 14.68
CA GLU A 51 1.23 -8.84 14.07
C GLU A 51 0.51 -8.35 12.81
N GLY A 52 -0.03 -7.13 12.85
CA GLY A 52 -0.62 -6.48 11.69
C GLY A 52 0.36 -6.34 10.53
N TYR A 53 1.58 -5.90 10.83
CA TYR A 53 2.64 -5.74 9.85
C TYR A 53 3.06 -7.08 9.24
N LYS A 54 3.17 -8.14 10.05
CA LYS A 54 3.46 -9.49 9.56
C LYS A 54 2.38 -10.00 8.60
N ASN A 55 1.11 -9.81 8.95
CA ASN A 55 0.01 -10.20 8.07
C ASN A 55 0.00 -9.38 6.78
N MET A 56 0.32 -8.09 6.86
CA MET A 56 0.43 -7.23 5.68
C MET A 56 1.51 -7.71 4.71
N LYS A 57 2.66 -8.19 5.22
CA LYS A 57 3.71 -8.80 4.38
C LYS A 57 3.17 -10.01 3.63
N GLU A 58 2.42 -10.88 4.29
CA GLU A 58 1.84 -12.08 3.65
C GLU A 58 0.76 -11.71 2.61
N ILE A 59 -0.06 -10.70 2.89
CA ILE A 59 -1.05 -10.17 1.93
C ILE A 59 -0.36 -9.63 0.67
N ILE A 60 0.71 -8.84 0.84
CA ILE A 60 1.46 -8.24 -0.28
C ILE A 60 2.27 -9.29 -1.05
N ARG A 61 2.83 -10.28 -0.36
CA ARG A 61 3.45 -11.45 -0.98
C ARG A 61 2.46 -12.22 -1.86
N GLY A 62 1.22 -12.38 -1.40
CA GLY A 62 0.15 -13.05 -2.12
C GLY A 62 -0.47 -12.26 -3.28
N SER A 63 -0.30 -10.93 -3.32
CA SER A 63 -0.93 -10.05 -4.31
C SER A 63 -0.08 -9.83 -5.58
N ALA A 64 1.08 -10.49 -5.70
CA ALA A 64 2.01 -10.42 -6.84
C ALA A 64 2.74 -9.07 -7.01
N TYR A 65 2.82 -8.27 -5.94
CA TYR A 65 3.56 -7.00 -5.95
C TYR A 65 4.99 -7.21 -5.44
N GLU A 66 5.76 -8.00 -6.18
CA GLU A 66 7.09 -8.50 -5.79
C GLU A 66 8.08 -7.40 -5.40
N SER A 67 7.96 -6.22 -6.02
CA SER A 67 8.80 -5.06 -5.69
C SER A 67 8.53 -4.52 -4.29
N MET A 68 7.26 -4.44 -3.89
CA MET A 68 6.89 -3.98 -2.55
C MET A 68 7.10 -5.06 -1.50
N THR A 69 6.93 -6.33 -1.87
CA THR A 69 7.30 -7.46 -1.00
C THR A 69 8.77 -7.36 -0.61
N LYS A 70 9.67 -7.17 -1.58
CA LYS A 70 11.12 -7.02 -1.32
C LYS A 70 11.43 -5.83 -0.40
N ILE A 71 10.73 -4.71 -0.59
CA ILE A 71 10.88 -3.54 0.28
C ILE A 71 10.43 -3.89 1.70
N MET A 72 9.21 -4.42 1.87
CA MET A 72 8.67 -4.79 3.19
C MET A 72 9.43 -5.90 3.89
N GLU A 73 10.06 -6.81 3.15
CA GLU A 73 10.96 -7.82 3.72
C GLU A 73 12.28 -7.21 4.21
N SER A 74 12.74 -6.15 3.54
CA SER A 74 14.01 -5.48 3.85
C SER A 74 13.92 -4.42 4.94
N ILE A 75 12.71 -3.94 5.27
CA ILE A 75 12.51 -2.82 6.21
C ILE A 75 11.64 -3.20 7.41
N SER A 76 11.89 -2.53 8.54
CA SER A 76 11.11 -2.70 9.76
C SER A 76 9.73 -2.05 9.65
N LYS A 77 8.84 -2.34 10.60
CA LYS A 77 7.53 -1.68 10.68
C LYS A 77 7.66 -0.16 10.76
N GLU A 78 8.59 0.32 11.60
CA GLU A 78 8.86 1.73 11.80
C GLU A 78 9.38 2.40 10.52
N ASP A 79 10.32 1.75 9.83
CA ASP A 79 10.81 2.21 8.53
C ASP A 79 9.69 2.26 7.48
N MET A 80 8.77 1.28 7.49
CA MET A 80 7.62 1.28 6.60
C MET A 80 6.68 2.46 6.90
N ILE A 81 6.42 2.77 8.18
CA ILE A 81 5.61 3.92 8.57
C ILE A 81 6.29 5.22 8.14
N GLN A 82 7.60 5.35 8.38
CA GLN A 82 8.36 6.52 7.93
C GLN A 82 8.35 6.66 6.42
N MET A 83 8.53 5.56 5.68
CA MET A 83 8.47 5.53 4.22
C MET A 83 7.08 5.91 3.72
N HIS A 84 6.02 5.39 4.34
CA HIS A 84 4.63 5.73 4.01
C HIS A 84 4.36 7.22 4.21
N ASN A 85 4.77 7.77 5.36
CA ASN A 85 4.64 9.19 5.65
C ASN A 85 5.51 10.06 4.73
N ALA A 86 6.73 9.63 4.42
CA ALA A 86 7.62 10.31 3.47
C ALA A 86 7.04 10.27 2.05
N MET A 87 6.39 9.19 1.63
CA MET A 87 5.74 9.17 0.32
C MET A 87 4.55 10.14 0.23
N GLY A 88 4.10 10.69 1.36
CA GLY A 88 3.01 11.66 1.47
C GLY A 88 1.74 11.07 2.08
N GLY A 89 1.79 9.87 2.68
CA GLY A 89 0.66 9.27 3.37
C GLY A 89 -0.63 9.24 2.53
N GLU A 90 -1.71 9.85 3.05
CA GLU A 90 -2.97 10.04 2.33
C GLU A 90 -2.85 10.96 1.09
N GLU A 91 -1.98 11.97 1.11
CA GLU A 91 -1.79 12.95 0.02
C GLU A 91 -1.02 12.32 -1.17
N ALA A 92 -0.13 11.37 -0.90
CA ALA A 92 0.64 10.62 -1.90
C ALA A 92 -0.24 9.91 -2.93
N CYS A 93 -1.34 9.34 -2.45
CA CYS A 93 -2.26 8.57 -3.27
C CYS A 93 -3.12 9.45 -4.19
N HIS A 94 -3.13 10.78 -3.98
CA HIS A 94 -3.98 11.74 -4.68
C HIS A 94 -3.24 12.84 -5.45
N GLY A 95 -1.91 12.89 -5.43
CA GLY A 95 -1.14 13.93 -6.09
C GLY A 95 -1.23 13.91 -7.62
N ASP A 96 -2.26 14.54 -8.19
CA ASP A 96 -2.20 15.11 -9.53
C ASP A 96 -1.14 16.23 -9.49
N ASN A 97 0.03 15.93 -10.05
CA ASN A 97 1.05 16.87 -10.52
C ASN A 97 1.73 17.80 -9.48
N GLY A 98 2.96 17.45 -9.07
CA GLY A 98 3.94 18.46 -8.63
C GLY A 98 4.96 18.02 -7.59
N ASN A 99 6.17 17.73 -8.06
CA ASN A 99 7.44 17.99 -7.36
C ASN A 99 8.00 16.91 -6.40
N TYR A 100 8.56 15.83 -6.99
CA TYR A 100 9.40 14.83 -6.33
C TYR A 100 10.84 15.30 -5.99
N ASN A 101 11.08 16.58 -5.73
CA ASN A 101 12.47 17.10 -5.56
C ASN A 101 12.94 17.30 -4.11
N ASN A 102 12.14 17.06 -3.07
CA ASN A 102 12.51 17.47 -1.71
C ASN A 102 12.89 16.37 -0.71
N MET A 103 13.01 15.10 -1.12
CA MET A 103 13.31 13.99 -0.19
C MET A 103 14.65 13.28 -0.41
N MET A 104 15.59 13.95 -1.09
CA MET A 104 17.02 13.55 -1.12
C MET A 104 17.92 14.58 -0.43
N ASN A 105 17.41 15.33 0.55
CA ASN A 105 18.25 16.27 1.31
C ASN A 105 17.93 16.21 2.81
N LEU A 106 18.40 15.14 3.45
CA LEU A 106 18.70 15.14 4.88
C LEU A 106 20.20 14.81 5.01
N ASN A 107 21.03 15.84 4.85
CA ASN A 107 22.40 15.89 5.37
C ASN A 107 22.36 16.42 6.80
#